data_AF-A0A349MAL7-F1
#
_entry.id   AF-A0A349MAL7-F1
#
_cell.length_a   1.000
_cell.length_b   1.000
_cell.length_c   1.000
_cell.angle_alpha   90.00
_cell.angle_beta   90.00
_cell.angle_gamma   90.00
#
_symmetry.space_group_name_H-M   'P 1'
#
loop_
_entity.id
_entity.type
_entity.pdbx_description
1 polymer ?
#
loop_
_entity_poly.entity_id
_entity_poly.type
_entity_poly.pdbx_seq_one_letter_code
_entity_poly.pdbx_strand_id
1 'polypeptide(L)'
;HFIRAREYGQSQLEYRAKLRSTKRRDIKEGRGPVAPRVDLELETLLQILNEERFVTCHSYRQDEINMLMHVADSLGFRLNTFTHILEGYKVADKMAEHGAGGSSFSDWWAYKYEVKDAIPYNGAVLHNQGVITAFNSDDAEMARRLNQEAAKAYKYGRVPEVEALKFVTLNPAKLLHIDHKTGSLKSGKDADVVVWSDHPLSINAKAEQTFVEGVRCFDVDRDLELREAMRRERARLTNKMYNAEKSSGAGSLKRPSERIQSHYHCDTLTDENR
;
A
#
# COMPACT_ATOMS: atom_id res chain seq x y z
N HIS A 1 -25.10 8.47 5.50
CA HIS A 1 -23.95 9.31 5.90
C HIS A 1 -23.50 10.24 4.77
N PHE A 2 -23.25 9.77 3.54
CA PHE A 2 -22.86 10.65 2.41
C PHE A 2 -23.83 11.80 2.07
N ILE A 3 -25.15 11.60 2.19
CA ILE A 3 -26.13 12.69 2.04
C ILE A 3 -25.88 13.81 3.07
N ARG A 4 -25.67 13.44 4.34
CA ARG A 4 -25.32 14.39 5.41
C ARG A 4 -23.98 15.07 5.16
N ALA A 5 -23.01 14.37 4.55
CA ALA A 5 -21.73 14.96 4.17
C ALA A 5 -21.91 16.05 3.08
N ARG A 6 -22.85 15.87 2.14
CA ARG A 6 -23.20 16.90 1.16
C ARG A 6 -23.85 18.12 1.81
N GLU A 7 -24.81 17.91 2.72
CA GLU A 7 -25.42 19.00 3.50
C GLU A 7 -24.38 19.75 4.34
N TYR A 8 -23.47 18.99 4.97
CA TYR A 8 -22.33 19.52 5.69
C TYR A 8 -21.46 20.41 4.80
N GLY A 9 -21.07 19.93 3.62
CA GLY A 9 -20.30 20.70 2.64
C GLY A 9 -21.02 21.96 2.17
N GLN A 10 -22.34 21.88 1.95
CA GLN A 10 -23.15 23.05 1.59
C GLN A 10 -23.16 24.09 2.71
N SER A 11 -23.31 23.67 3.97
CA SER A 11 -23.26 24.59 5.12
C SER A 11 -21.91 25.33 5.23
N GLN A 12 -20.81 24.64 4.90
CA GLN A 12 -19.46 25.22 4.87
C GLN A 12 -19.32 26.24 3.72
N LEU A 13 -19.86 25.94 2.55
CA LEU A 13 -19.87 26.85 1.40
C LEU A 13 -20.69 28.12 1.70
N GLU A 14 -21.88 27.96 2.27
CA GLU A 14 -22.75 29.08 2.67
C GLU A 14 -22.08 29.96 3.72
N TYR A 15 -21.42 29.35 4.71
CA TYR A 15 -20.62 30.09 5.69
C TYR A 15 -19.51 30.90 5.04
N ARG A 16 -18.71 30.28 4.15
CA ARG A 16 -17.62 30.96 3.43
C ARG A 16 -18.14 32.11 2.56
N ALA A 17 -19.29 31.92 1.89
CA ALA A 17 -19.92 32.96 1.08
C ALA A 17 -20.39 34.14 1.95
N LYS A 18 -21.10 33.87 3.05
CA LYS A 18 -21.53 34.90 4.02
C LYS A 18 -20.33 35.63 4.62
N LEU A 19 -19.24 34.92 4.92
CA LEU A 19 -18.03 35.52 5.47
C LEU A 19 -17.38 36.48 4.47
N ARG A 20 -17.36 36.14 3.17
CA ARG A 20 -16.85 37.01 2.09
C ARG A 20 -17.70 38.27 1.89
N SER A 21 -19.01 38.19 2.07
CA SER A 21 -19.91 39.36 1.92
C SER A 21 -20.01 40.23 3.18
N THR A 22 -19.58 39.73 4.33
CA THR A 22 -19.67 40.46 5.61
C THR A 22 -18.56 41.52 5.70
N LYS A 23 -18.91 42.74 6.15
CA LYS A 23 -17.90 43.80 6.34
C LYS A 23 -16.93 43.40 7.45
N ARG A 24 -15.64 43.71 7.26
CA ARG A 24 -14.59 43.43 8.27
C ARG A 24 -14.88 44.02 9.65
N ARG A 25 -15.59 45.14 9.72
CA ARG A 25 -16.03 45.77 10.97
C ARG A 25 -16.98 44.86 11.75
N ASP A 26 -17.97 44.29 11.08
CA ASP A 26 -18.99 43.43 11.70
C ASP A 26 -18.38 42.11 12.21
N ILE A 27 -17.36 41.59 11.50
CA ILE A 27 -16.57 40.43 11.95
C ILE A 27 -15.80 40.77 13.24
N LYS A 28 -15.16 41.94 13.31
CA LYS A 28 -14.41 42.39 14.51
C LYS A 28 -15.32 42.64 15.72
N GLU A 29 -16.55 43.08 15.49
CA GLU A 29 -17.56 43.34 16.52
C GLU A 29 -18.35 42.06 16.91
N GLY A 30 -17.96 40.88 16.41
CA GLY A 30 -18.58 39.59 16.76
C GLY A 30 -19.96 39.34 16.14
N ARG A 31 -20.39 40.16 15.17
CA ARG A 31 -21.66 40.01 14.42
C ARG A 31 -21.48 39.29 13.09
N GLY A 32 -20.38 38.57 12.93
CA GLY A 32 -20.11 37.75 11.76
C GLY A 32 -21.01 36.51 11.68
N PRO A 33 -21.04 35.83 10.52
CA PRO A 33 -21.74 34.55 10.40
C PRO A 33 -21.13 33.52 11.36
N VAL A 34 -21.98 32.65 11.90
CA VAL A 34 -21.55 31.56 12.81
C VAL A 34 -20.96 30.43 11.97
N ALA A 35 -19.76 29.97 12.34
CA ALA A 35 -19.12 28.85 11.67
C ALA A 35 -19.88 27.53 11.93
N PRO A 36 -20.09 26.68 10.92
CA PRO A 36 -20.60 25.34 11.13
C PRO A 36 -19.69 24.55 12.07
N ARG A 37 -20.28 23.69 12.91
CA ARG A 37 -19.52 22.78 13.78
C ARG A 37 -18.62 21.88 12.93
N VAL A 38 -17.37 21.67 13.32
CA VAL A 38 -16.49 20.72 12.65
C VAL A 38 -16.88 19.29 13.05
N ASP A 39 -17.07 18.43 12.05
CA ASP A 39 -17.36 17.01 12.21
C ASP A 39 -16.41 16.23 11.30
N LEU A 40 -15.47 15.51 11.92
CA LEU A 40 -14.39 14.82 11.21
C LEU A 40 -14.91 13.67 10.33
N GLU A 41 -16.01 13.03 10.71
CA GLU A 41 -16.60 11.95 9.92
C GLU A 41 -17.21 12.54 8.64
N LEU A 42 -18.02 13.58 8.78
CA LEU A 42 -18.65 14.24 7.63
C LEU A 42 -17.62 14.93 6.73
N GLU A 43 -16.57 15.51 7.30
CA GLU A 43 -15.45 16.09 6.55
C GLU A 43 -14.71 15.01 5.74
N THR A 44 -14.45 13.84 6.33
CA THR A 44 -13.80 12.72 5.64
C THR A 44 -14.66 12.21 4.48
N LEU A 45 -15.97 12.04 4.69
CA LEU A 45 -16.89 11.63 3.63
C LEU A 45 -17.01 12.68 2.53
N LEU A 46 -16.97 13.96 2.89
CA LEU A 46 -16.97 15.06 1.94
C LEU A 46 -15.68 15.07 1.10
N GLN A 47 -14.52 14.80 1.71
CA GLN A 47 -13.25 14.65 0.98
C GLN A 47 -13.31 13.50 -0.04
N ILE A 48 -14.00 12.39 0.29
CA ILE A 48 -14.21 11.28 -0.64
C ILE A 48 -15.09 11.72 -1.82
N LEU A 49 -16.20 12.41 -1.55
CA LEU A 49 -17.09 12.93 -2.59
C LEU A 49 -16.40 13.96 -3.51
N ASN A 50 -15.43 14.70 -2.97
CA ASN A 50 -14.67 15.71 -3.71
C ASN A 50 -13.39 15.18 -4.38
N GLU A 51 -13.14 13.87 -4.33
CA GLU A 51 -11.90 13.25 -4.83
C GLU A 51 -10.61 13.80 -4.18
N GLU A 52 -10.71 14.28 -2.94
CA GLU A 52 -9.57 14.72 -2.12
C GLU A 52 -9.02 13.59 -1.24
N ARG A 53 -9.84 12.55 -1.01
CA ARG A 53 -9.48 11.34 -0.28
C ARG A 53 -9.95 10.11 -1.04
N PHE A 54 -9.02 9.21 -1.33
CA PHE A 54 -9.26 8.05 -2.17
C PHE A 54 -9.52 6.79 -1.35
N VAL A 55 -10.58 6.05 -1.71
CA VAL A 55 -10.95 4.81 -1.01
C VAL A 55 -10.20 3.63 -1.61
N THR A 56 -9.39 2.97 -0.77
CA THR A 56 -8.78 1.68 -1.03
C THR A 56 -9.53 0.63 -0.23
N CYS A 57 -10.05 -0.41 -0.89
CA CYS A 57 -10.87 -1.42 -0.25
C CYS A 57 -10.25 -2.81 -0.39
N HIS A 58 -10.17 -3.52 0.73
CA HIS A 58 -9.86 -4.94 0.78
C HIS A 58 -10.99 -5.75 0.13
N SER A 59 -10.66 -6.65 -0.79
CA SER A 59 -11.65 -7.48 -1.47
C SER A 59 -11.03 -8.76 -2.03
N TYR A 60 -11.79 -9.86 -2.08
CA TYR A 60 -11.34 -11.06 -2.78
C TYR A 60 -12.30 -11.46 -3.89
N ARG A 61 -13.60 -11.49 -3.58
CA ARG A 61 -14.61 -12.13 -4.43
C ARG A 61 -15.33 -11.15 -5.35
N GLN A 62 -15.77 -11.67 -6.49
CA GLN A 62 -16.47 -10.91 -7.53
C GLN A 62 -17.76 -10.23 -7.04
N ASP A 63 -18.50 -10.88 -6.13
CA ASP A 63 -19.79 -10.40 -5.65
C ASP A 63 -19.63 -9.19 -4.72
N GLU A 64 -18.60 -9.21 -3.87
CA GLU A 64 -18.24 -8.09 -3.00
C GLU A 64 -17.73 -6.90 -3.81
N ILE A 65 -16.85 -7.16 -4.80
CA ILE A 65 -16.31 -6.12 -5.69
C ILE A 65 -17.45 -5.46 -6.46
N ASN A 66 -18.34 -6.26 -7.07
CA ASN A 66 -19.46 -5.74 -7.86
C ASN A 66 -20.46 -4.97 -7.00
N MET A 67 -20.81 -5.50 -5.82
CA MET A 67 -21.72 -4.83 -4.89
C MET A 67 -21.14 -3.48 -4.45
N LEU A 68 -19.86 -3.42 -4.08
CA LEU A 68 -19.26 -2.19 -3.57
C LEU A 68 -19.15 -1.12 -4.66
N MET A 69 -18.83 -1.49 -5.90
CA MET A 69 -18.86 -0.54 -7.04
C MET A 69 -20.26 0.07 -7.21
N HIS A 70 -21.32 -0.76 -7.20
CA HIS A 70 -22.69 -0.25 -7.29
C HIS A 70 -23.07 0.66 -6.11
N VAL A 71 -22.64 0.34 -4.90
CA VAL A 71 -22.84 1.22 -3.74
C VAL A 71 -22.13 2.56 -3.94
N ALA A 72 -20.88 2.55 -4.39
CA ALA A 72 -20.11 3.76 -4.65
C ALA A 72 -20.76 4.63 -5.73
N ASP A 73 -21.17 4.01 -6.85
CA ASP A 73 -21.89 4.68 -7.94
C ASP A 73 -23.20 5.32 -7.45
N SER A 74 -23.98 4.59 -6.65
CA SER A 74 -25.25 5.10 -6.09
C SER A 74 -25.07 6.30 -5.17
N LEU A 75 -23.90 6.42 -4.54
CA LEU A 75 -23.56 7.49 -3.61
C LEU A 75 -22.75 8.61 -4.28
N GLY A 76 -22.37 8.45 -5.54
CA GLY A 76 -21.69 9.45 -6.35
C GLY A 76 -20.21 9.63 -6.01
N PHE A 77 -19.51 8.55 -5.65
CA PHE A 77 -18.05 8.56 -5.52
C PHE A 77 -17.42 7.37 -6.24
N ARG A 78 -16.13 7.49 -6.58
CA ARG A 78 -15.36 6.44 -7.23
C ARG A 78 -14.49 5.69 -6.23
N LEU A 79 -14.51 4.37 -6.29
CA LEU A 79 -13.52 3.54 -5.60
C LEU A 79 -12.19 3.65 -6.34
N ASN A 80 -11.13 3.94 -5.61
CA ASN A 80 -9.83 4.16 -6.22
C ASN A 80 -9.12 2.84 -6.53
N THR A 81 -9.07 1.95 -5.53
CA THR A 81 -8.35 0.68 -5.66
C THR A 81 -9.04 -0.42 -4.87
N PHE A 82 -9.18 -1.59 -5.49
CA PHE A 82 -9.43 -2.84 -4.78
C PHE A 82 -8.11 -3.56 -4.52
N THR A 83 -7.82 -3.89 -3.25
CA THR A 83 -6.63 -4.68 -2.87
C THR A 83 -6.97 -6.16 -2.79
N HIS A 84 -5.96 -7.01 -3.00
CA HIS A 84 -6.00 -8.46 -3.20
C HIS A 84 -6.74 -8.89 -4.47
N ILE A 85 -8.03 -8.54 -4.59
CA ILE A 85 -8.85 -8.58 -5.79
C ILE A 85 -8.67 -9.89 -6.60
N LEU A 86 -8.66 -11.02 -5.91
CA LEU A 86 -8.25 -12.30 -6.51
C LEU A 86 -9.25 -12.83 -7.56
N GLU A 87 -10.52 -12.41 -7.48
CA GLU A 87 -11.54 -12.67 -8.50
C GLU A 87 -11.82 -11.45 -9.40
N GLY A 88 -10.94 -10.43 -9.42
CA GLY A 88 -11.11 -9.25 -10.26
C GLY A 88 -11.27 -9.57 -11.74
N TYR A 89 -10.63 -10.62 -12.23
CA TYR A 89 -10.76 -11.12 -13.60
C TYR A 89 -12.19 -11.44 -14.01
N LYS A 90 -13.08 -11.77 -13.05
CA LYS A 90 -14.50 -12.06 -13.33
C LYS A 90 -15.33 -10.77 -13.53
N VAL A 91 -14.81 -9.62 -13.11
CA VAL A 91 -15.50 -8.30 -13.13
C VAL A 91 -14.63 -7.18 -13.73
N ALA A 92 -13.61 -7.53 -14.50
CA ALA A 92 -12.64 -6.59 -15.05
C ALA A 92 -13.29 -5.53 -15.95
N ASP A 93 -14.33 -5.92 -16.70
CA ASP A 93 -15.16 -5.06 -17.54
C ASP A 93 -15.82 -3.94 -16.72
N LYS A 94 -16.45 -4.32 -15.61
CA LYS A 94 -17.17 -3.40 -14.71
C LYS A 94 -16.20 -2.50 -13.97
N MET A 95 -15.04 -3.02 -13.58
CA MET A 95 -13.99 -2.20 -12.98
C MET A 95 -13.46 -1.12 -13.93
N ALA A 96 -13.27 -1.47 -15.20
CA ALA A 96 -12.84 -0.51 -16.20
C ALA A 96 -13.90 0.58 -16.44
N GLU A 97 -15.18 0.22 -16.43
CA GLU A 97 -16.31 1.16 -16.51
C GLU A 97 -16.40 2.08 -15.27
N HIS A 98 -16.27 1.52 -14.07
CA HIS A 98 -16.27 2.26 -12.81
C HIS A 98 -15.03 3.16 -12.65
N GLY A 99 -13.91 2.80 -13.29
CA GLY A 99 -12.63 3.49 -13.18
C GLY A 99 -11.86 3.16 -11.90
N ALA A 100 -12.13 2.00 -11.28
CA ALA A 100 -11.34 1.47 -10.17
C ALA A 100 -10.08 0.78 -10.68
N GLY A 101 -8.98 0.95 -9.94
CA GLY A 101 -7.77 0.14 -10.10
C GLY A 101 -7.82 -1.16 -9.29
N GLY A 102 -6.84 -2.02 -9.52
CA GLY A 102 -6.68 -3.27 -8.77
C GLY A 102 -5.24 -3.51 -8.35
N SER A 103 -5.03 -3.91 -7.10
CA SER A 103 -3.74 -4.37 -6.59
C SER A 103 -3.84 -5.83 -6.16
N SER A 104 -3.29 -6.75 -6.95
CA SER A 104 -3.49 -8.19 -6.76
C SER A 104 -2.23 -8.96 -6.38
N PHE A 105 -2.36 -10.28 -6.26
CA PHE A 105 -1.27 -11.23 -6.16
C PHE A 105 -1.26 -12.12 -7.39
N SER A 106 -0.08 -12.63 -7.74
CA SER A 106 0.01 -13.60 -8.84
C SER A 106 -0.15 -15.04 -8.34
N ASP A 107 0.32 -15.38 -7.13
CA ASP A 107 0.26 -16.76 -6.62
C ASP A 107 0.01 -16.91 -5.11
N TRP A 108 -0.35 -15.82 -4.41
CA TRP A 108 -0.79 -15.91 -3.01
C TRP A 108 -2.30 -16.14 -2.90
N TRP A 109 -2.72 -17.41 -2.89
CA TRP A 109 -4.14 -17.82 -2.84
C TRP A 109 -4.33 -19.27 -2.35
N ALA A 110 -5.57 -19.77 -2.35
CA ALA A 110 -5.98 -21.11 -1.90
C ALA A 110 -5.78 -21.48 -0.41
N TYR A 111 -5.45 -20.52 0.47
CA TYR A 111 -5.32 -20.73 1.92
C TYR A 111 -6.64 -20.49 2.70
N LYS A 112 -7.64 -19.84 2.08
CA LYS A 112 -9.00 -19.62 2.61
C LYS A 112 -10.04 -19.87 1.53
N TYR A 113 -11.31 -19.97 1.92
CA TYR A 113 -12.42 -20.23 1.00
C TYR A 113 -12.57 -19.13 -0.07
N GLU A 114 -12.51 -17.86 0.33
CA GLU A 114 -12.68 -16.69 -0.53
C GLU A 114 -11.61 -16.51 -1.62
N VAL A 115 -10.48 -17.23 -1.50
CA VAL A 115 -9.32 -17.14 -2.40
C VAL A 115 -9.10 -18.42 -3.21
N LYS A 116 -10.07 -19.36 -3.23
CA LYS A 116 -9.91 -20.65 -3.93
C LYS A 116 -9.90 -20.53 -5.45
N ASP A 117 -10.65 -19.58 -5.98
CA ASP A 117 -10.89 -19.38 -7.41
C ASP A 117 -9.91 -18.39 -8.05
N ALA A 118 -8.88 -17.96 -7.32
CA ALA A 118 -7.89 -17.05 -7.86
C ALA A 118 -7.13 -17.74 -9.01
N ILE A 119 -6.51 -16.96 -9.89
CA ILE A 119 -5.71 -17.49 -10.99
C ILE A 119 -4.49 -16.59 -11.20
N PRO A 120 -3.34 -17.13 -11.65
CA PRO A 120 -2.15 -16.32 -11.89
C PRO A 120 -2.32 -15.34 -13.07
N TYR A 121 -3.37 -15.50 -13.87
CA TYR A 121 -3.73 -14.64 -14.98
C TYR A 121 -4.51 -13.39 -14.56
N ASN A 122 -4.92 -13.26 -13.29
CA ASN A 122 -5.80 -12.19 -12.84
C ASN A 122 -5.29 -10.80 -13.22
N GLY A 123 -4.02 -10.51 -12.89
CA GLY A 123 -3.41 -9.23 -13.24
C GLY A 123 -3.32 -8.97 -14.75
N ALA A 124 -3.13 -10.02 -15.56
CA ALA A 124 -3.08 -9.89 -17.01
C ALA A 124 -4.47 -9.61 -17.61
N VAL A 125 -5.51 -10.26 -17.10
CA VAL A 125 -6.90 -10.01 -17.54
C VAL A 125 -7.31 -8.58 -17.22
N LEU A 126 -7.05 -8.11 -15.99
CA LEU A 126 -7.32 -6.73 -15.58
C LEU A 126 -6.59 -5.71 -16.48
N HIS A 127 -5.29 -5.93 -16.71
CA HIS A 127 -4.49 -5.07 -17.57
C HIS A 127 -5.01 -5.02 -19.01
N ASN A 128 -5.35 -6.16 -19.60
CA ASN A 128 -5.88 -6.24 -20.96
C ASN A 128 -7.24 -5.56 -21.12
N GLN A 129 -8.02 -5.47 -20.04
CA GLN A 129 -9.29 -4.76 -20.00
C GLN A 129 -9.12 -3.24 -19.76
N GLY A 130 -7.89 -2.75 -19.59
CA GLY A 130 -7.58 -1.33 -19.38
C GLY A 130 -7.61 -0.89 -17.92
N VAL A 131 -7.75 -1.82 -16.96
CA VAL A 131 -7.68 -1.50 -15.53
C VAL A 131 -6.23 -1.19 -15.15
N ILE A 132 -6.02 -0.14 -14.32
CA ILE A 132 -4.70 0.11 -13.73
C ILE A 132 -4.41 -1.00 -12.71
N THR A 133 -3.54 -1.94 -13.09
CA THR A 133 -3.23 -3.13 -12.30
C THR A 133 -1.86 -3.02 -11.63
N ALA A 134 -1.81 -3.25 -10.33
CA ALA A 134 -0.59 -3.36 -9.54
C ALA A 134 -0.50 -4.73 -8.84
N PHE A 135 0.68 -5.06 -8.33
CA PHE A 135 0.89 -6.16 -7.39
C PHE A 135 1.45 -5.64 -6.07
N ASN A 136 0.95 -6.19 -4.96
CA ASN A 136 1.42 -5.94 -3.60
C ASN A 136 1.89 -7.25 -2.95
N SER A 137 2.55 -7.16 -1.79
CA SER A 137 3.07 -8.34 -1.09
C SER A 137 2.25 -8.76 0.11
N ASP A 138 1.62 -7.83 0.82
CA ASP A 138 0.93 -8.05 2.11
C ASP A 138 1.78 -8.76 3.18
N ASP A 139 3.09 -8.78 2.96
CA ASP A 139 4.10 -9.46 3.77
C ASP A 139 5.46 -8.79 3.62
N ALA A 140 6.17 -8.71 4.73
CA ALA A 140 7.45 -8.02 4.82
C ALA A 140 8.58 -8.77 4.09
N GLU A 141 8.55 -10.10 4.07
CA GLU A 141 9.58 -10.89 3.37
C GLU A 141 9.31 -10.91 1.86
N MET A 142 8.05 -11.07 1.44
CA MET A 142 7.68 -11.01 0.03
C MET A 142 7.81 -9.61 -0.57
N ALA A 143 7.69 -8.54 0.22
CA ALA A 143 7.91 -7.16 -0.24
C ALA A 143 9.27 -6.98 -0.92
N ARG A 144 10.28 -7.77 -0.52
CA ARG A 144 11.65 -7.74 -1.04
C ARG A 144 11.78 -8.43 -2.41
N ARG A 145 10.72 -9.08 -2.91
CA ARG A 145 10.71 -9.90 -4.12
C ARG A 145 9.55 -9.55 -5.07
N LEU A 146 8.99 -8.34 -4.98
CA LEU A 146 7.92 -7.88 -5.88
C LEU A 146 8.31 -7.93 -7.36
N ASN A 147 9.60 -7.84 -7.70
CA ASN A 147 10.08 -8.07 -9.07
C ASN A 147 9.75 -9.49 -9.58
N GLN A 148 9.74 -10.49 -8.69
CA GLN A 148 9.33 -11.87 -9.01
C GLN A 148 7.81 -11.97 -9.18
N GLU A 149 7.02 -11.22 -8.40
CA GLU A 149 5.57 -11.09 -8.64
C GLU A 149 5.29 -10.55 -10.04
N ALA A 150 5.98 -9.47 -10.45
CA ALA A 150 5.87 -8.94 -11.80
C ALA A 150 6.28 -9.98 -12.87
N ALA A 151 7.34 -10.75 -12.63
CA ALA A 151 7.79 -11.78 -13.56
C ALA A 151 6.74 -12.86 -13.82
N LYS A 152 5.90 -13.17 -12.83
CA LYS A 152 4.79 -14.13 -12.96
C LYS A 152 3.71 -13.63 -13.93
N ALA A 153 3.45 -12.31 -14.00
CA ALA A 153 2.55 -11.75 -15.01
C ALA A 153 3.07 -11.94 -16.45
N TYR A 154 4.39 -11.80 -16.66
CA TYR A 154 5.02 -12.14 -17.94
C TYR A 154 4.91 -13.65 -18.23
N LYS A 155 5.27 -14.50 -17.25
CA LYS A 155 5.30 -15.96 -17.40
C LYS A 155 3.94 -16.57 -17.73
N TYR A 156 2.91 -16.20 -16.97
CA TYR A 156 1.58 -16.78 -17.10
C TYR A 156 0.73 -15.96 -18.08
N GLY A 157 0.62 -14.65 -17.85
CA GLY A 157 -0.26 -13.75 -18.60
C GLY A 157 0.28 -13.27 -19.94
N ARG A 158 1.55 -13.52 -20.27
CA ARG A 158 2.24 -12.98 -21.46
C ARG A 158 2.18 -11.45 -21.56
N VAL A 159 2.05 -10.77 -20.42
CA VAL A 159 2.13 -9.31 -20.34
C VAL A 159 3.56 -8.91 -20.73
N PRO A 160 3.78 -7.98 -21.69
CA PRO A 160 5.12 -7.57 -22.09
C PRO A 160 5.98 -7.14 -20.89
N GLU A 161 7.28 -7.45 -20.91
CA GLU A 161 8.17 -7.28 -19.74
C GLU A 161 8.12 -5.88 -19.12
N VAL A 162 8.10 -4.84 -19.96
CA VAL A 162 7.99 -3.44 -19.52
C VAL A 162 6.65 -3.17 -18.82
N GLU A 163 5.54 -3.71 -19.35
CA GLU A 163 4.23 -3.56 -18.72
C GLU A 163 4.13 -4.37 -17.43
N ALA A 164 4.71 -5.57 -17.39
CA ALA A 164 4.77 -6.40 -16.20
C ALA A 164 5.55 -5.69 -15.08
N LEU A 165 6.69 -5.06 -15.39
CA LEU A 165 7.45 -4.30 -14.39
C LEU A 165 6.69 -3.08 -13.86
N LYS A 166 5.79 -2.48 -14.65
CA LYS A 166 4.91 -1.40 -14.18
C LYS A 166 3.95 -1.84 -13.08
N PHE A 167 3.60 -3.13 -12.98
CA PHE A 167 2.71 -3.61 -11.93
C PHE A 167 3.30 -3.40 -10.53
N VAL A 168 4.61 -3.28 -10.40
CA VAL A 168 5.30 -3.05 -9.12
C VAL A 168 6.07 -1.74 -9.08
N THR A 169 5.87 -0.86 -10.07
CA THR A 169 6.53 0.45 -10.15
C THR A 169 5.54 1.57 -10.48
N LEU A 170 5.23 1.79 -11.76
CA LEU A 170 4.42 2.92 -12.20
C LEU A 170 2.93 2.80 -11.81
N ASN A 171 2.37 1.60 -11.89
CA ASN A 171 0.95 1.39 -11.61
C ASN A 171 0.60 1.61 -10.12
N PRO A 172 1.33 1.07 -9.13
CA PRO A 172 1.08 1.41 -7.74
C PRO A 172 1.28 2.91 -7.47
N ALA A 173 2.27 3.57 -8.11
CA ALA A 173 2.43 5.02 -7.99
C ALA A 173 1.22 5.81 -8.51
N LYS A 174 0.60 5.37 -9.62
CA LYS A 174 -0.66 5.95 -10.13
C LYS A 174 -1.83 5.73 -9.19
N LEU A 175 -1.98 4.52 -8.64
CA LEU A 175 -3.04 4.20 -7.68
C LEU A 175 -2.91 5.00 -6.38
N LEU A 176 -1.69 5.36 -5.99
CA LEU A 176 -1.38 6.20 -4.84
C LEU A 176 -1.37 7.71 -5.17
N HIS A 177 -1.62 8.10 -6.42
CA HIS A 177 -1.59 9.50 -6.89
C HIS A 177 -0.24 10.21 -6.69
N ILE A 178 0.86 9.45 -6.75
CA ILE A 178 2.25 9.92 -6.58
C ILE A 178 3.12 9.58 -7.79
N ASP A 179 2.51 9.25 -8.93
CA ASP A 179 3.24 8.98 -10.17
C ASP A 179 3.92 10.22 -10.76
N HIS A 180 3.66 11.43 -10.25
CA HIS A 180 4.48 12.61 -10.54
C HIS A 180 5.81 12.61 -9.76
N LYS A 181 5.92 11.82 -8.68
CA LYS A 181 7.11 11.71 -7.83
C LYS A 181 7.95 10.49 -8.13
N THR A 182 7.33 9.30 -8.26
CA THR A 182 8.07 8.04 -8.35
C THR A 182 7.49 7.08 -9.41
N GLY A 183 7.97 5.83 -9.44
CA GLY A 183 7.45 4.75 -10.28
C GLY A 183 7.95 4.72 -11.73
N SER A 184 8.80 5.67 -12.15
CA SER A 184 9.49 5.61 -13.45
C SER A 184 10.75 6.46 -13.46
N LEU A 185 11.75 6.09 -14.25
CA LEU A 185 12.95 6.88 -14.45
C LEU A 185 12.70 8.01 -15.47
N LYS A 186 12.36 9.21 -14.98
CA LYS A 186 12.15 10.42 -15.79
C LYS A 186 12.68 11.65 -15.04
N SER A 187 13.14 12.66 -15.78
CA SER A 187 13.54 13.94 -15.19
C SER A 187 12.40 14.57 -14.37
N GLY A 188 12.74 15.13 -13.21
CA GLY A 188 11.78 15.77 -12.29
C GLY A 188 11.13 14.83 -11.27
N LYS A 189 11.45 13.53 -11.32
CA LYS A 189 11.02 12.52 -10.34
C LYS A 189 12.10 12.26 -9.29
N ASP A 190 11.68 11.69 -8.17
CA ASP A 190 12.57 11.24 -7.09
C ASP A 190 13.52 10.17 -7.62
N ALA A 191 14.78 10.25 -7.19
CA ALA A 191 15.84 9.33 -7.61
C ALA A 191 15.77 8.00 -6.82
N ASP A 192 14.63 7.34 -6.91
CA ASP A 192 14.36 6.01 -6.35
C ASP A 192 14.77 4.94 -7.38
N VAL A 193 15.93 4.33 -7.18
CA VAL A 193 16.56 3.46 -8.18
C VAL A 193 17.07 2.18 -7.54
N VAL A 194 16.90 1.07 -8.25
CA VAL A 194 17.53 -0.20 -7.91
C VAL A 194 18.49 -0.59 -9.03
N VAL A 195 19.73 -0.86 -8.66
CA VAL A 195 20.73 -1.46 -9.55
C VAL A 195 20.63 -2.97 -9.38
N TRP A 196 20.33 -3.66 -10.48
CA TRP A 196 20.15 -5.11 -10.49
C TRP A 196 21.35 -5.80 -11.14
N SER A 197 21.71 -6.97 -10.61
CA SER A 197 22.79 -7.81 -11.16
C SER A 197 22.45 -8.45 -12.51
N ASP A 198 21.17 -8.47 -12.88
CA ASP A 198 20.62 -9.09 -14.10
C ASP A 198 19.27 -8.41 -14.44
N HIS A 199 18.60 -8.84 -15.49
CA HIS A 199 17.26 -8.37 -15.84
C HIS A 199 16.30 -8.50 -14.63
N PRO A 200 15.57 -7.44 -14.21
CA PRO A 200 14.81 -7.45 -12.95
C PRO A 200 13.74 -8.55 -12.84
N LEU A 201 13.20 -9.02 -13.95
CA LEU A 201 12.23 -10.13 -13.98
C LEU A 201 12.86 -11.53 -13.91
N SER A 202 14.19 -11.62 -13.93
CA SER A 202 14.93 -12.88 -13.76
C SER A 202 14.86 -13.34 -12.30
N ILE A 203 14.67 -14.64 -12.09
CA ILE A 203 14.73 -15.23 -10.74
C ILE A 203 16.14 -15.13 -10.11
N ASN A 204 17.16 -14.96 -10.95
CA ASN A 204 18.55 -14.80 -10.52
C ASN A 204 18.92 -13.34 -10.21
N ALA A 205 18.05 -12.37 -10.53
CA ALA A 205 18.31 -10.97 -10.30
C ALA A 205 18.40 -10.66 -8.80
N LYS A 206 19.48 -9.99 -8.41
CA LYS A 206 19.70 -9.49 -7.05
C LYS A 206 19.84 -7.98 -7.11
N ALA A 207 19.25 -7.29 -6.14
CA ALA A 207 19.50 -5.88 -5.94
C ALA A 207 20.94 -5.73 -5.43
N GLU A 208 21.81 -5.10 -6.21
CA GLU A 208 23.20 -4.81 -5.83
C GLU A 208 23.25 -3.52 -5.01
N GLN A 209 22.49 -2.52 -5.44
CA GLN A 209 22.38 -1.22 -4.78
C GLN A 209 20.96 -0.70 -4.84
N THR A 210 20.52 0.01 -3.80
CA THR A 210 19.27 0.75 -3.81
C THR A 210 19.49 2.20 -3.40
N PHE A 211 18.77 3.09 -4.06
CA PHE A 211 18.77 4.51 -3.81
C PHE A 211 17.33 4.95 -3.53
N VAL A 212 17.15 5.78 -2.52
CA VAL A 212 15.87 6.42 -2.19
C VAL A 212 16.14 7.91 -2.12
N GLU A 213 15.41 8.71 -2.92
CA GLU A 213 15.64 10.15 -3.04
C GLU A 213 17.11 10.51 -3.36
N GLY A 214 17.81 9.64 -4.12
CA GLY A 214 19.21 9.81 -4.48
C GLY A 214 20.23 9.41 -3.39
N VAL A 215 19.77 9.01 -2.20
CA VAL A 215 20.63 8.50 -1.12
C VAL A 215 20.77 6.99 -1.25
N ARG A 216 22.01 6.48 -1.30
CA ARG A 216 22.26 5.03 -1.32
C ARG A 216 21.87 4.42 0.03
N CYS A 217 20.81 3.62 0.05
CA CYS A 217 20.28 2.96 1.24
C CYS A 217 20.78 1.52 1.39
N PHE A 218 21.10 0.86 0.29
CA PHE A 218 21.64 -0.50 0.28
C PHE A 218 22.80 -0.62 -0.70
N ASP A 219 23.78 -1.43 -0.31
CA ASP A 219 24.94 -1.81 -1.10
C ASP A 219 25.39 -3.20 -0.65
N VAL A 220 25.52 -4.13 -1.59
CA VAL A 220 25.79 -5.55 -1.28
C VAL A 220 27.15 -5.75 -0.61
N ASP A 221 28.19 -5.02 -1.02
CA ASP A 221 29.53 -5.15 -0.44
C ASP A 221 29.52 -4.64 1.00
N ARG A 222 28.86 -3.51 1.24
CA ARG A 222 28.69 -2.96 2.59
C ARG A 222 27.90 -3.88 3.50
N ASP A 223 26.83 -4.51 2.99
CA ASP A 223 26.04 -5.47 3.76
C ASP A 223 26.86 -6.70 4.15
N LEU A 224 27.71 -7.22 3.26
CA LEU A 224 28.63 -8.32 3.58
C LEU A 224 29.58 -7.97 4.72
N GLU A 225 30.20 -6.79 4.69
CA GLU A 225 31.05 -6.29 5.79
C GLU A 225 30.29 -6.20 7.11
N LEU A 226 29.07 -5.64 7.09
CA LEU A 226 28.23 -5.50 8.28
C LEU A 226 27.83 -6.86 8.86
N ARG A 227 27.50 -7.84 8.02
CA ARG A 227 27.20 -9.21 8.45
C ARG A 227 28.39 -9.87 9.13
N GLU A 228 29.59 -9.68 8.61
CA GLU A 228 30.80 -10.16 9.27
C GLU A 228 31.05 -9.47 10.62
N ALA A 229 30.91 -8.14 10.68
CA ALA A 229 31.06 -7.38 11.91
C ALA A 229 30.05 -7.84 12.97
N MET A 230 28.77 -8.01 12.60
CA MET A 230 27.72 -8.54 13.48
C MET A 230 28.02 -9.96 13.95
N ARG A 231 28.56 -10.83 13.08
CA ARG A 231 28.96 -12.21 13.45
C ARG A 231 30.07 -12.18 14.51
N ARG A 232 31.09 -11.35 14.31
CA ARG A 232 32.20 -11.18 15.27
C ARG A 232 31.71 -10.62 16.60
N GLU A 233 30.83 -9.63 16.56
CA GLU A 233 30.26 -9.01 17.76
C GLU A 233 29.36 -9.99 18.53
N ARG A 234 28.51 -10.74 17.83
CA ARG A 234 27.68 -11.80 18.44
C ARG A 234 28.55 -12.84 19.14
N ALA A 235 29.60 -13.32 18.50
CA ALA A 235 30.54 -14.28 19.10
C ALA A 235 31.21 -13.70 20.36
N ARG A 236 31.62 -12.43 20.31
CA ARG A 236 32.20 -11.73 21.47
C ARG A 236 31.22 -11.64 22.63
N LEU A 237 29.96 -11.26 22.37
CA LEU A 237 28.91 -11.16 23.39
C LEU A 237 28.56 -12.53 23.98
N THR A 238 28.44 -13.57 23.14
CA THR A 238 28.20 -14.94 23.60
C THR A 238 29.33 -15.43 24.51
N ASN A 239 30.60 -15.18 24.16
CA ASN A 239 31.73 -15.54 25.02
C ASN A 239 31.73 -14.76 26.34
N LYS A 240 31.38 -13.47 26.32
CA LYS A 240 31.22 -12.69 27.56
C LYS A 240 30.11 -13.24 28.45
N MET A 241 28.97 -13.61 27.88
CA MET A 241 27.86 -14.22 28.63
C MET A 241 28.29 -15.55 29.26
N TYR A 242 28.95 -16.42 28.50
CA TYR A 242 29.46 -17.70 29.00
C TYR A 242 30.47 -17.53 30.14
N ASN A 243 31.38 -16.57 30.04
CA ASN A 243 32.37 -16.30 31.10
C ASN A 243 31.73 -15.66 32.35
N ALA A 244 30.73 -14.80 32.16
CA ALA A 244 29.97 -14.21 33.26
C ALA A 244 29.21 -15.29 34.05
N GLU A 245 28.57 -16.23 33.36
CA GLU A 245 27.88 -17.38 33.98
C GLU A 245 28.82 -18.25 34.81
N LYS A 246 30.07 -18.44 34.38
CA LYS A 246 31.09 -19.15 35.18
C LYS A 246 31.56 -18.38 36.41
N SER A 247 31.50 -17.05 36.38
CA SER A 247 32.05 -16.17 37.43
C SER A 247 31.03 -15.80 38.50
N SER A 248 29.74 -15.69 38.13
CA SER A 248 28.63 -15.47 39.05
C SER A 248 27.86 -16.77 39.23
N GLY A 249 27.92 -17.38 40.42
CA GLY A 249 27.17 -18.60 40.74
C GLY A 249 25.71 -18.52 40.27
N ALA A 250 25.18 -19.66 39.79
CA ALA A 250 24.08 -19.86 38.83
C ALA A 250 22.69 -19.21 39.09
N GLY A 251 22.57 -18.13 39.88
CA GLY A 251 21.29 -17.57 40.34
C GLY A 251 20.97 -16.12 39.95
N SER A 252 21.88 -15.31 39.39
CA SER A 252 21.64 -13.85 39.23
C SER A 252 21.55 -13.30 37.80
N LEU A 253 21.73 -14.13 36.75
CA LEU A 253 21.73 -13.65 35.37
C LEU A 253 20.31 -13.68 34.77
N LYS A 254 19.76 -12.49 34.53
CA LYS A 254 18.47 -12.33 33.83
C LYS A 254 18.61 -12.82 32.39
N ARG A 255 17.78 -13.79 31.97
CA ARG A 255 17.75 -14.26 30.58
C ARG A 255 17.44 -13.07 29.64
N PRO A 256 18.18 -12.92 28.53
CA PRO A 256 17.85 -11.90 27.54
C PRO A 256 16.42 -12.11 27.07
N SER A 257 15.56 -11.11 27.26
CA SER A 257 14.24 -11.08 26.66
C SER A 257 14.38 -10.42 25.29
N GLU A 258 14.20 -11.19 24.22
CA GLU A 258 14.03 -10.61 22.89
C GLU A 258 12.64 -10.02 22.81
N ARG A 259 12.53 -8.75 22.41
CA ARG A 259 11.25 -8.14 22.09
C ARG A 259 10.89 -8.58 20.67
N ILE A 260 10.29 -9.76 20.54
CA ILE A 260 9.81 -10.25 19.26
C ILE A 260 8.75 -9.27 18.76
N GLN A 261 9.03 -8.60 17.65
CA GLN A 261 8.06 -7.74 16.99
C GLN A 261 7.13 -8.66 16.20
N SER A 262 5.92 -8.88 16.71
CA SER A 262 4.94 -9.71 16.03
C SER A 262 4.50 -9.03 14.74
N HIS A 263 4.63 -9.74 13.61
CA HIS A 263 4.00 -9.33 12.36
C HIS A 263 2.53 -9.76 12.39
N TYR A 264 1.62 -8.80 12.15
CA TYR A 264 0.20 -9.09 11.97
C TYR A 264 -0.04 -9.40 10.50
N HIS A 265 -0.69 -10.53 10.24
CA HIS A 265 -1.15 -10.97 8.93
C HIS A 265 -2.68 -11.06 8.93
N CYS A 266 -3.32 -11.13 7.75
CA CYS A 266 -4.78 -11.27 7.62
C CYS A 266 -5.40 -12.47 8.37
N ASP A 267 -4.58 -13.43 8.79
CA ASP A 267 -5.00 -14.64 9.49
C ASP A 267 -4.70 -14.57 10.99
N THR A 268 -4.17 -13.43 11.46
CA THR A 268 -3.83 -13.24 12.87
C THR A 268 -5.11 -13.04 13.67
N LEU A 269 -5.43 -14.04 14.48
CA LEU A 269 -6.52 -13.97 15.44
C LEU A 269 -6.14 -13.02 16.58
N THR A 270 -6.77 -11.85 16.60
CA THR A 270 -6.76 -10.90 17.72
C THR A 270 -8.03 -11.08 18.56
N ASP A 271 -8.08 -10.51 19.77
CA ASP A 271 -9.30 -10.52 20.60
C ASP A 271 -10.52 -9.85 19.90
N GLU A 272 -10.29 -9.06 18.86
CA GLU A 272 -11.33 -8.45 18.01
C GLU A 272 -11.85 -9.39 16.90
N ASN A 273 -11.10 -10.43 16.55
CA ASN A 273 -11.41 -11.40 15.48
C ASN A 273 -11.66 -12.82 16.02
N ARG A 274 -11.98 -12.95 17.32
CA ARG A 274 -12.20 -14.21 18.02
C ARG A 274 -13.67 -14.54 18.22
#